data_AF-A0A3R6RIN4-F1
#
_entry.id   AF-A0A3R6RIN4-F1
#
_cell.length_a   1.000
_cell.length_b   1.000
_cell.length_c   1.000
_cell.angle_alpha   90.00
_cell.angle_beta   90.00
_cell.angle_gamma   90.00
#
_symmetry.space_group_name_H-M   'P 1'
#
loop_
_entity.id
_entity.type
_entity.pdbx_description
1 polymer ?
#
loop_
_entity_poly.entity_id
_entity_poly.type
_entity_poly.pdbx_seq_one_letter_code
_entity_poly.pdbx_strand_id
1 'polypeptide(L)'
;MRRKKYKKWGEQRPIRSGWTLVKNQIDLQTRTALVLYVMGCYPMSEAYRFAFNFQGKPSSLGPIASRWWNDPQIQEYVRIFARCLAYEGYEVNLKIKQY
;
A
#
# COMPACT_ATOMS: atom_id res chain seq x y z
N MET A 1 -25.65 -42.72 20.01
CA MET A 1 -24.29 -42.15 20.11
C MET A 1 -24.30 -40.72 19.56
N ARG A 2 -24.01 -39.71 20.40
CA ARG A 2 -23.92 -38.29 19.99
C ARG A 2 -22.60 -38.05 19.24
N ARG A 3 -22.65 -37.68 17.95
CA ARG A 3 -21.48 -37.19 17.20
C ARG A 3 -21.02 -35.87 17.81
N LYS A 4 -19.83 -35.86 18.43
CA LYS A 4 -19.15 -34.63 18.85
C LYS A 4 -18.83 -33.80 17.60
N LYS A 5 -19.33 -32.56 17.51
CA LYS A 5 -18.93 -31.58 16.50
C LYS A 5 -17.45 -31.28 16.70
N TYR A 6 -16.61 -31.71 15.76
CA TYR A 6 -15.23 -31.24 15.69
C TYR A 6 -15.24 -29.75 15.37
N LYS A 7 -14.67 -28.96 16.27
CA LYS A 7 -14.40 -27.53 16.09
C LYS A 7 -13.49 -27.41 14.86
N LYS A 8 -13.95 -26.74 13.80
CA LYS A 8 -13.11 -26.45 12.62
C LYS A 8 -11.93 -25.60 13.09
N TRP A 9 -10.78 -26.24 13.26
CA TRP A 9 -9.50 -25.56 13.35
C TRP A 9 -9.23 -24.96 11.96
N GLY A 10 -9.21 -23.64 11.88
CA GLY A 10 -9.18 -22.91 10.61
C GLY A 10 -10.09 -21.68 10.57
N GLU A 11 -10.87 -21.40 11.63
CA GLU A 11 -11.47 -20.07 11.78
C GLU A 11 -10.37 -19.03 11.95
N GLN A 12 -10.08 -18.31 10.85
CA GLN A 12 -9.37 -17.04 10.87
C GLN A 12 -10.16 -16.11 11.79
N ARG A 13 -9.70 -15.97 13.03
CA ARG A 13 -10.11 -14.84 13.84
C ARG A 13 -9.36 -13.64 13.30
N PRO A 14 -10.03 -12.51 12.97
CA PRO A 14 -9.32 -11.30 12.61
C PRO A 14 -8.45 -10.88 13.80
N ILE A 15 -7.16 -11.20 13.72
CA ILE A 15 -6.14 -10.66 14.60
C ILE A 15 -6.06 -9.19 14.21
N ARG A 16 -6.66 -8.31 15.02
CA ARG A 16 -6.61 -6.83 14.94
C ARG A 16 -6.21 -6.31 13.56
N SER A 17 -7.17 -6.30 12.63
CA SER A 17 -7.10 -5.73 11.26
C SER A 17 -5.70 -5.23 10.86
N GLY A 18 -4.77 -6.16 10.63
CA GLY A 18 -3.44 -5.83 10.15
C GLY A 18 -3.62 -5.17 8.79
N TRP A 19 -3.26 -3.90 8.69
CA TRP A 19 -3.38 -3.09 7.47
C TRP A 19 -2.69 -3.80 6.32
N THR A 20 -3.47 -4.53 5.54
CA THR A 20 -2.99 -5.23 4.35
C THR A 20 -3.47 -4.40 3.18
N LEU A 21 -2.58 -3.63 2.56
CA LEU A 21 -2.89 -3.00 1.28
C LEU A 21 -3.08 -4.11 0.25
N VAL A 22 -4.33 -4.47 -0.01
CA VAL A 22 -4.64 -5.50 -1.00
C VAL A 22 -4.28 -4.93 -2.36
N LYS A 23 -3.36 -5.57 -3.09
CA LYS A 23 -2.88 -5.19 -4.43
C LYS A 23 -4.02 -4.86 -5.43
N ASN A 24 -5.21 -5.41 -5.20
CA ASN A 24 -6.40 -5.25 -6.03
C ASN A 24 -7.28 -4.03 -5.67
N GLN A 25 -7.01 -3.35 -4.55
CA GLN A 25 -7.79 -2.19 -4.08
C GLN A 25 -7.13 -0.85 -4.41
N ILE A 26 -5.86 -0.87 -4.81
CA ILE A 26 -5.11 0.32 -5.21
C ILE A 26 -4.79 0.19 -6.69
N ASP A 27 -5.09 1.23 -7.46
CA ASP A 27 -4.75 1.27 -8.87
C ASP A 27 -3.22 1.22 -9.07
N LEU A 28 -2.80 0.93 -10.31
CA LEU A 28 -1.38 0.78 -10.62
C LEU A 28 -0.61 2.10 -10.47
N GLN A 29 -1.22 3.23 -10.83
CA GLN A 29 -0.56 4.53 -10.82
C GLN A 29 -0.27 4.94 -9.37
N THR A 30 -1.26 4.83 -8.49
CA THR A 30 -1.09 5.10 -7.06
C THR A 30 0.00 4.22 -6.46
N ARG A 31 0.03 2.91 -6.76
CA ARG A 31 1.11 2.02 -6.30
C ARG A 31 2.48 2.44 -6.80
N THR A 32 2.61 2.76 -8.09
CA THR A 32 3.87 3.23 -8.67
C THR A 32 4.33 4.52 -8.00
N ALA A 33 3.43 5.48 -7.78
CA ALA A 33 3.73 6.74 -7.10
C ALA A 33 4.26 6.50 -5.67
N LEU A 34 3.59 5.64 -4.90
CA LEU A 34 3.99 5.27 -3.54
C LEU A 34 5.38 4.61 -3.52
N VAL A 35 5.65 3.68 -4.44
CA VAL A 35 6.96 3.01 -4.52
C VAL A 35 8.06 4.02 -4.87
N LEU A 36 7.85 4.86 -5.89
CA LEU A 36 8.84 5.87 -6.29
C LEU A 36 9.12 6.85 -5.15
N TYR A 37 8.09 7.28 -4.43
CA TYR A 37 8.25 8.22 -3.32
C TYR A 37 8.90 7.59 -2.08
N VAL A 38 8.38 6.45 -1.60
CA VAL A 38 8.79 5.85 -0.32
C VAL A 38 10.07 5.02 -0.44
N MET A 39 10.23 4.24 -1.51
CA MET A 39 11.44 3.41 -1.72
C MET A 39 12.48 4.11 -2.60
N GLY A 40 12.02 4.82 -3.64
CA GLY A 40 12.91 5.49 -4.58
C GLY A 40 13.38 6.86 -4.12
N CYS A 41 12.82 7.40 -3.03
CA CYS A 41 13.10 8.75 -2.52
C CYS A 41 12.93 9.86 -3.57
N TYR A 42 12.06 9.65 -4.56
CA TYR A 42 11.78 10.65 -5.59
C TYR A 42 11.05 11.85 -4.96
N PRO A 43 11.28 13.09 -5.44
CA PRO A 43 10.43 14.21 -5.09
C PRO A 43 8.96 13.94 -5.44
N MET A 44 8.03 14.44 -4.63
CA MET A 44 6.58 14.23 -4.81
C MET A 44 6.10 14.52 -6.24
N SER A 45 6.56 15.63 -6.83
CA SER A 45 6.21 16.04 -8.20
C SER A 45 6.74 15.08 -9.25
N GLU A 46 7.94 14.53 -9.07
CA GLU A 46 8.53 13.58 -10.03
C GLU A 46 7.88 12.20 -9.92
N ALA A 47 7.69 11.70 -8.69
CA ALA A 47 6.98 10.44 -8.45
C ALA A 47 5.58 10.48 -9.08
N TYR A 48 4.86 11.60 -8.90
CA TYR A 48 3.56 11.82 -9.55
C TYR A 48 3.69 11.85 -11.07
N ARG A 49 4.64 12.63 -11.62
CA ARG A 49 4.85 12.75 -13.07
C ARG A 49 5.07 11.39 -13.73
N PHE A 50 5.96 10.56 -13.16
CA PHE A 50 6.26 9.24 -13.69
C PHE A 50 5.09 8.27 -13.55
N ALA A 51 4.43 8.23 -12.38
CA ALA A 51 3.34 7.29 -12.13
C ALA A 51 2.09 7.56 -12.97
N PHE A 52 1.75 8.84 -13.16
CA PHE A 52 0.56 9.27 -13.91
C PHE A 52 0.86 9.64 -15.36
N ASN A 53 2.11 9.49 -15.81
CA ASN A 53 2.58 9.92 -17.13
C ASN A 53 2.12 11.35 -17.48
N PHE A 54 2.36 12.29 -16.57
CA PHE A 54 1.84 13.66 -16.70
C PHE A 54 2.46 14.40 -17.89
N GLN A 55 1.62 14.82 -18.85
CA GLN A 55 2.01 15.57 -20.07
C GLN A 55 1.59 17.05 -20.04
N GLY A 56 1.15 17.56 -18.89
CA GLY A 56 0.70 18.95 -18.75
C GLY A 56 1.84 19.95 -18.64
N LYS A 57 1.49 21.23 -18.44
CA LYS A 57 2.47 22.31 -18.25
C LYS A 57 3.32 22.04 -17.00
N PRO A 58 4.66 22.25 -17.04
CA PRO A 58 5.51 22.07 -15.86
C PRO A 58 5.06 22.90 -14.64
N SER A 59 4.53 24.10 -14.88
CA SER A 59 4.04 24.99 -13.82
C SER A 59 2.80 24.47 -13.10
N SER A 60 2.00 23.60 -13.70
CA SER A 60 0.83 23.00 -13.04
C SER A 60 1.15 21.69 -12.31
N LEU A 61 2.30 21.07 -12.56
CA LEU A 61 2.67 19.79 -11.94
C LEU A 61 2.74 19.90 -10.42
N GLY A 62 3.43 20.91 -9.89
CA GLY A 62 3.60 21.10 -8.44
C GLY A 62 2.27 21.17 -7.68
N PRO A 63 1.36 22.09 -8.04
CA PRO A 63 0.05 22.19 -7.40
C PRO A 63 -0.81 20.93 -7.52
N ILE A 64 -0.80 20.26 -8.68
CA ILE A 64 -1.59 19.04 -8.90
C ILE A 64 -1.04 17.88 -8.06
N ALA A 65 0.27 17.65 -8.12
CA ALA A 65 0.92 16.62 -7.34
C ALA A 65 0.72 16.87 -5.84
N SER A 66 0.90 18.12 -5.38
CA SER A 66 0.67 18.49 -3.98
C SER A 66 -0.76 18.19 -3.53
N ARG A 67 -1.78 18.54 -4.34
CA ARG A 67 -3.17 18.24 -4.02
C ARG A 67 -3.41 16.73 -3.91
N TRP A 68 -2.88 15.96 -4.86
CA TRP A 68 -3.03 14.51 -4.87
C TRP A 68 -2.34 13.84 -3.67
N TRP A 69 -1.10 14.24 -3.36
CA TRP A 69 -0.37 13.72 -2.22
C TRP A 69 -1.03 14.05 -0.89
N ASN A 70 -1.67 15.21 -0.76
CA ASN A 70 -2.36 15.62 0.46
C ASN A 70 -3.79 15.06 0.59
N ASP A 71 -4.24 14.23 -0.35
CA ASP A 71 -5.49 13.50 -0.19
C ASP A 71 -5.39 12.56 1.04
N PRO A 72 -6.40 12.56 1.95
CA PRO A 72 -6.36 11.77 3.17
C PRO A 72 -6.11 10.27 2.95
N GLN A 73 -6.69 9.70 1.89
CA GLN A 73 -6.53 8.29 1.54
C GLN A 73 -5.11 7.99 1.06
N ILE A 74 -4.53 8.88 0.26
CA ILE A 74 -3.14 8.76 -0.21
C ILE A 74 -2.16 8.88 0.96
N GLN A 75 -2.40 9.82 1.89
CA GLN A 75 -1.60 9.96 3.12
C GLN A 75 -1.64 8.70 3.99
N GLU A 76 -2.80 8.06 4.11
CA GLU A 76 -2.94 6.77 4.79
C GLU A 76 -2.11 5.68 4.11
N TYR A 77 -2.18 5.59 2.77
CA TYR A 77 -1.38 4.63 2.01
C TYR A 77 0.12 4.85 2.17
N VAL A 78 0.60 6.09 2.15
CA VAL A 78 2.01 6.42 2.39
C VAL A 78 2.45 5.89 3.77
N ARG A 79 1.65 6.13 4.81
CA ARG A 79 1.97 5.67 6.17
C ARG A 79 2.03 4.15 6.26
N ILE A 80 1.06 3.46 5.66
CA ILE A 80 1.06 1.99 5.64
C ILE A 80 2.30 1.48 4.89
N PHE A 81 2.60 2.03 3.70
CA PHE A 81 3.73 1.61 2.88
C PHE A 81 5.07 1.83 3.59
N ALA A 82 5.25 3.00 4.22
CA ALA A 82 6.45 3.32 5.01
C ALA A 82 6.60 2.38 6.22
N ARG A 83 5.52 2.07 6.93
CA ARG A 83 5.53 1.11 8.05
C ARG A 83 5.88 -0.30 7.59
N CYS A 84 5.37 -0.74 6.43
CA CYS A 84 5.74 -2.04 5.87
C CYS A 84 7.24 -2.15 5.57
N LEU A 85 7.89 -1.05 5.15
CA LEU A 85 9.32 -1.03 4.84
C LEU A 85 10.21 -0.90 6.10
N ALA A 86 9.74 -0.22 7.14
CA ALA A 86 10.50 0.03 8.36
C ALA A 86 10.63 -1.19 9.30
N TYR A 87 10.17 -2.39 8.90
CA TYR A 87 10.17 -3.61 9.72
C TYR A 87 9.41 -3.51 11.07
N GLU A 88 8.58 -2.48 11.25
CA GLU A 88 7.64 -2.42 12.38
C GLU A 88 6.47 -3.40 12.15
N GLY A 89 6.72 -4.69 12.39
CA GLY A 89 5.68 -5.65 12.76
C GLY A 89 4.77 -6.19 11.67
N TYR A 90 5.28 -6.52 10.49
CA TYR A 90 4.56 -7.39 9.55
C TYR A 90 5.23 -8.77 9.48
N GLU A 91 4.51 -9.83 9.86
CA GLU A 91 4.93 -11.18 9.53
C GLU A 91 4.87 -11.36 8.01
N VAL A 92 6.04 -11.44 7.38
CA VAL A 92 6.18 -11.91 6.00
C VAL A 92 5.52 -13.29 5.94
N ASN A 93 4.44 -13.42 5.17
CA ASN A 93 3.75 -14.69 5.00
C ASN A 93 4.77 -15.74 4.50
N LEU A 94 5.17 -16.66 5.38
CA LEU A 94 6.23 -17.64 5.12
C LEU A 94 5.90 -18.55 3.92
N LYS A 95 4.64 -18.61 3.49
CA LYS A 95 4.21 -19.31 2.27
C LYS A 95 4.73 -18.70 0.97
N ILE A 96 5.24 -17.46 0.98
CA ILE A 96 5.80 -16.80 -0.22
C ILE A 96 7.30 -17.11 -0.37
N LYS A 97 7.96 -17.66 0.65
CA LYS A 97 9.38 -18.07 0.60
C LYS A 97 9.59 -19.49 0.05
N GLN A 98 8.78 -19.93 -0.91
CA GLN A 98 9.02 -21.18 -1.62
C GLN A 98 9.05 -20.91 -3.13
N TYR A 99 10.23 -20.49 -3.60
CA TYR A 99 10.74 -20.76 -4.93
C TYR A 99 12.17 -21.25 -4.78
#